data_AF-A0A2G6QY76-F1
#
_entry.id   AF-A0A2G6QY76-F1
#
_cell.length_a   1.000
_cell.length_b   1.000
_cell.length_c   1.000
_cell.angle_alpha   90.00
_cell.angle_beta   90.00
_cell.angle_gamma   90.00
#
_symmetry.space_group_name_H-M   'P 1'
#
loop_
_entity.id
_entity.type
_entity.pdbx_description
1 polymer ?
#
loop_
_entity_poly.entity_id
_entity_poly.type
_entity_poly.pdbx_seq_one_letter_code
_entity_poly.pdbx_strand_id
1 'polypeptide(L)' 'LGLKIIANAGAGFHWRDDDPGGLNSQTWFHDAIYADKEKDRAAARQRVLEYNEDDVRATAALRRWLRSLD' A
#
# COMPACT_ATOMS: atom_id res chain seq x y z
N LEU A 1 9.13 -2.69 14.39
CA LEU A 1 7.82 -2.91 13.70
C LEU A 1 7.81 -2.08 12.42
N GLY A 2 7.31 -2.61 11.31
CA GLY A 2 7.23 -1.88 10.04
C GLY A 2 6.00 -0.95 9.95
N LEU A 3 5.99 -0.04 8.97
CA LEU A 3 4.91 0.93 8.73
C LEU A 3 3.52 0.28 8.77
N LYS A 4 3.33 -0.86 8.09
CA LYS A 4 2.04 -1.56 7.98
C LYS A 4 1.42 -1.93 9.30
N ILE A 5 2.25 -2.45 10.20
CA ILE A 5 1.80 -2.87 11.53
C ILE A 5 1.47 -1.64 12.38
N ILE A 6 2.33 -0.62 12.38
CA ILE A 6 2.15 0.55 13.25
C ILE A 6 0.97 1.42 12.77
N ALA A 7 0.81 1.60 11.46
CA ALA A 7 -0.30 2.37 10.91
C ALA A 7 -1.66 1.74 11.26
N ASN A 8 -1.76 0.41 11.24
CA ASN A 8 -2.97 -0.30 11.64
C ASN A 8 -3.17 -0.28 13.17
N ALA A 9 -2.21 -0.83 13.93
CA ALA A 9 -2.37 -1.02 15.37
C ALA A 9 -2.36 0.30 16.16
N GLY A 10 -1.62 1.32 15.70
CA GLY A 10 -1.54 2.62 16.35
C GLY A 10 -2.58 3.61 15.83
N ALA A 11 -2.57 3.87 14.52
CA ALA A 11 -3.39 4.91 13.90
C ALA A 11 -4.74 4.42 13.36
N GLY A 12 -5.08 3.13 13.51
CA GLY A 12 -6.35 2.54 13.04
C GLY A 12 -6.49 2.52 11.51
N PHE A 13 -5.39 2.61 10.77
CA PHE A 13 -5.42 2.62 9.30
C PHE A 13 -5.76 1.22 8.74
N HIS A 14 -6.67 1.19 7.76
CA HIS A 14 -7.07 -0.03 7.06
C HIS A 14 -6.50 -0.01 5.65
N TRP A 15 -5.72 -1.02 5.31
CA TRP A 15 -5.15 -1.22 3.99
C TRP A 15 -6.24 -1.70 3.03
N ARG A 16 -6.21 -1.25 1.76
CA ARG A 16 -7.11 -1.79 0.72
C ARG A 16 -6.74 -3.21 0.32
N ASP A 17 -5.45 -3.52 0.32
CA ASP A 17 -4.94 -4.83 -0.02
C ASP A 17 -4.77 -5.69 1.25
N ASP A 18 -5.10 -6.98 1.15
CA ASP A 18 -4.97 -7.93 2.26
C ASP A 18 -3.51 -8.32 2.54
N ASP A 19 -2.63 -8.24 1.53
CA ASP A 19 -1.19 -8.51 1.67
C ASP A 19 -0.36 -7.44 0.95
N PRO A 20 -0.31 -6.21 1.48
CA PRO A 20 0.44 -5.12 0.89
C PRO A 20 1.94 -5.33 1.15
N GLY A 21 2.56 -6.45 0.78
CA GLY A 21 3.99 -6.69 0.97
C GLY A 21 4.87 -5.87 0.01
N GLY A 22 6.06 -5.45 0.46
CA GLY A 22 7.00 -4.73 -0.42
C GLY A 22 7.61 -5.62 -1.53
N LEU A 23 7.58 -6.94 -1.35
CA LEU A 23 7.90 -7.89 -2.42
C LEU A 23 6.74 -7.99 -3.43
N ASN A 24 5.51 -8.04 -2.94
CA ASN A 24 4.32 -8.10 -3.80
C ASN A 24 4.21 -6.85 -4.69
N SER A 25 4.53 -5.66 -4.17
CA SER A 25 4.51 -4.43 -4.97
C SER A 25 5.51 -4.45 -6.13
N GLN A 26 6.65 -5.11 -5.98
CA GLN A 26 7.62 -5.30 -7.07
C GLN A 26 7.08 -6.26 -8.13
N THR A 27 6.43 -7.35 -7.72
CA THR A 27 5.75 -8.27 -8.65
C THR A 27 4.63 -7.57 -9.41
N TRP A 28 3.77 -6.80 -8.73
CA TRP A 28 2.69 -6.06 -9.39
C TRP A 28 3.24 -5.00 -10.35
N PHE A 29 4.35 -4.35 -10.02
CA PHE A 29 5.00 -3.42 -10.95
C PHE A 29 5.55 -4.13 -12.19
N HIS A 30 6.19 -5.29 -12.01
CA HIS A 30 6.63 -6.12 -13.12
C HIS A 30 5.44 -6.51 -14.02
N ASP A 31 4.35 -7.00 -13.43
CA ASP A 31 3.16 -7.44 -14.18
C ASP A 31 2.44 -6.27 -14.87
N ALA A 32 2.44 -5.09 -14.26
CA ALA A 32 1.91 -3.85 -14.83
C ALA A 32 2.58 -3.47 -16.17
N ILE A 33 3.82 -3.90 -16.38
CA ILE A 33 4.59 -3.63 -17.60
C ILE A 33 4.56 -4.84 -18.53
N TYR A 34 4.79 -6.04 -17.99
CA TYR A 34 5.17 -7.22 -18.77
C TYR A 34 4.12 -8.33 -18.84
N ALA A 35 3.00 -8.27 -18.12
CA ALA A 35 1.99 -9.33 -18.21
C ALA A 35 1.45 -9.45 -19.65
N ASP A 36 1.17 -10.67 -20.12
CA ASP A 36 0.82 -10.93 -21.52
C ASP A 36 -0.46 -10.21 -21.96
N LYS A 37 -1.49 -10.23 -21.09
CA LYS A 37 -2.82 -9.69 -21.41
C LYS A 37 -2.95 -8.26 -20.91
N GLU A 38 -3.51 -7.38 -21.74
CA GLU A 38 -3.72 -5.97 -21.36
C GLU A 38 -4.57 -5.81 -20.09
N LYS A 39 -5.58 -6.66 -19.91
CA LYS A 39 -6.40 -6.66 -18.69
C LYS A 39 -5.60 -6.93 -17.41
N ASP A 40 -4.57 -7.78 -17.50
CA ASP A 40 -3.75 -8.17 -16.34
C ASP A 40 -2.75 -7.04 -16.04
N ARG A 41 -2.17 -6.43 -17.08
CA ARG A 41 -1.38 -5.19 -16.94
C ARG A 41 -2.19 -4.07 -16.32
N ALA A 42 -3.42 -3.84 -16.77
CA ALA A 42 -4.30 -2.81 -16.23
C ALA A 42 -4.64 -3.04 -14.76
N ALA A 43 -4.97 -4.28 -14.38
CA ALA A 43 -5.23 -4.66 -13.00
C ALA A 43 -4.00 -4.46 -12.10
N ALA A 44 -2.82 -4.88 -12.55
CA ALA A 44 -1.58 -4.72 -11.81
C ALA A 44 -1.18 -3.23 -11.68
N ARG A 45 -1.38 -2.41 -12.71
CA ARG A 45 -1.18 -0.95 -12.64
C ARG A 45 -2.06 -0.31 -11.57
N GLN A 46 -3.35 -0.63 -11.58
CA GLN A 46 -4.28 -0.13 -10.58
C GLN A 46 -3.79 -0.52 -9.17
N ARG A 47 -3.46 -1.79 -8.97
CA ARG A 47 -3.02 -2.31 -7.67
C ARG A 47 -1.74 -1.64 -7.15
N VAL A 48 -0.75 -1.38 -8.00
CA VAL A 48 0.48 -0.64 -7.61
C VAL A 48 0.17 0.81 -7.23
N LEU A 49 -0.71 1.48 -7.97
CA LEU A 49 -1.11 2.86 -7.66
C LEU A 49 -1.84 2.93 -6.32
N GLU A 50 -2.74 2.00 -6.05
CA GLU A 50 -3.45 1.89 -4.77
C GLU A 50 -2.49 1.60 -3.61
N TYR A 51 -1.55 0.68 -3.80
CA TYR A 51 -0.50 0.39 -2.83
C TYR A 51 0.31 1.66 -2.46
N ASN A 52 0.78 2.40 -3.46
CA ASN A 52 1.56 3.63 -3.23
C ASN A 52 0.73 4.72 -2.56
N GLU A 53 -0.53 4.88 -2.95
CA GLU A 53 -1.44 5.83 -2.32
C GLU A 53 -1.74 5.45 -0.86
N ASP A 54 -1.92 4.16 -0.56
CA ASP A 54 -2.12 3.70 0.82
C ASP A 54 -0.88 3.95 1.69
N ASP A 55 0.34 3.76 1.17
CA ASP A 55 1.57 4.09 1.91
C ASP A 55 1.61 5.58 2.31
N VAL A 56 1.18 6.49 1.43
CA VAL A 56 1.07 7.93 1.73
C VAL A 56 -0.04 8.20 2.75
N ARG A 57 -1.22 7.62 2.57
CA ARG A 57 -2.37 7.80 3.47
C ARG A 57 -2.08 7.25 4.87
N ALA A 58 -1.47 6.08 4.95
CA ALA A 58 -1.03 5.44 6.19
C ALA A 58 -0.01 6.32 6.93
N THR A 59 0.98 6.86 6.21
CA THR A 59 1.97 7.77 6.79
C THR A 59 1.31 9.05 7.31
N ALA A 60 0.34 9.61 6.59
CA ALA A 60 -0.41 10.78 7.04
C ALA A 60 -1.25 10.49 8.30
N ALA A 61 -1.92 9.33 8.35
CA ALA A 61 -2.66 8.88 9.52
C ALA A 61 -1.75 8.70 10.75
N LEU A 62 -0.60 8.04 10.55
CA LEU A 62 0.40 7.84 11.60
C LEU A 62 0.91 9.17 12.16
N ARG A 63 1.22 10.15 11.30
CA ARG A 63 1.67 11.48 11.73
C ARG A 63 0.60 12.24 12.52
N ARG A 64 -0.68 12.11 12.15
CA ARG A 64 -1.79 12.72 12.91
C ARG A 64 -1.93 12.08 14.28
N TRP A 65 -1.88 10.75 14.34
CA TRP A 65 -1.94 10.02 15.60
C TRP A 65 -0.77 10.36 16.53
N LEU A 66 0.47 10.40 16.03
CA LEU A 66 1.63 10.77 16.85
C LEU A 66 1.49 12.17 17.47
N ARG A 67 0.89 13.12 16.74
CA ARG A 67 0.63 14.49 17.23
C ARG A 67 -0.52 14.60 18.23
N SER A 68 -1.35 13.57 18.38
CA SER A 68 -2.39 13.52 19.41
C SER A 68 -1.93 12.82 20.70
N LEU A 69 -0.69 12.33 20.73
CA LEU A 69 -0.08 11.74 21.93
C LEU A 69 0.68 12.76 22.79
N ASP A 70 0.82 13.99 22.28
CA ASP A 70 1.30 15.17 23.01
C ASP A 70 0.17 15.77 23.86
#